data_AF-A0A520AM72-F1
#
_entry.id   AF-A0A520AM72-F1
#
_cell.length_a   1.000
_cell.length_b   1.000
_cell.length_c   1.000
_cell.angle_alpha   90.00
_cell.angle_beta   90.00
_cell.angle_gamma   90.00
#
_symmetry.space_group_name_H-M   'P 1'
#
loop_
_entity.id
_entity.type
_entity.pdbx_description
1 polymer ?
#
loop_
_entity_poly.entity_id
_entity_poly.type
_entity_poly.pdbx_seq_one_letter_code
_entity_poly.pdbx_strand_id
1 'polypeptide(L)'
;LVGTIVINPKAPAGAIVGFVGPAEDAVVTALLDGTTTGTPVKILHCDESEACLNMTEQTLQAGPGLRSKIKGMIDSINSKIRTDAALDASEQQLLNMTTLPLYKMLAVQAMAHQNFADGETSALAEIVAVNLLSSMIENMLDRISQSTVQVQPADAEMGKMWRDQLAEARTRYAQRDIKLKDTLNQTIALINKSVMLESTLQNSMSPAMSASLNFSRGLSAQGLN
;
A
#
# COMPACT_ATOMS: atom_id res chain seq x y z
N LEU A 1 -10.69 4.25 -7.86
CA LEU A 1 -12.05 4.23 -7.27
C LEU A 1 -13.05 3.96 -8.37
N VAL A 2 -13.82 2.90 -8.19
CA VAL A 2 -14.88 2.46 -9.11
C VAL A 2 -16.00 3.48 -8.97
N GLY A 3 -16.43 4.11 -10.05
CA GLY A 3 -17.46 5.14 -9.94
C GLY A 3 -18.78 4.57 -9.46
N THR A 4 -19.57 5.44 -8.83
CA THR A 4 -20.90 5.11 -8.34
C THR A 4 -21.89 5.20 -9.49
N ILE A 5 -22.70 4.15 -9.67
CA ILE A 5 -23.87 4.22 -10.56
C ILE A 5 -25.09 4.60 -9.72
N VAL A 6 -25.78 5.64 -10.16
CA VAL A 6 -27.01 6.13 -9.52
C VAL A 6 -28.17 5.80 -10.45
N ILE A 7 -29.08 4.94 -9.98
CA ILE A 7 -30.28 4.55 -10.73
C ILE A 7 -31.48 5.24 -10.10
N ASN A 8 -32.11 6.18 -10.82
CA ASN A 8 -33.37 6.77 -10.39
C ASN A 8 -34.55 6.10 -11.14
N PRO A 9 -35.32 5.22 -10.50
CA PRO A 9 -36.41 4.49 -11.15
C PRO A 9 -37.65 5.36 -11.47
N LYS A 10 -37.72 6.60 -10.97
CA LYS A 10 -38.83 7.54 -11.24
C LYS A 10 -38.54 8.53 -12.37
N ALA A 11 -37.32 8.54 -12.89
CA ALA A 11 -36.95 9.40 -14.00
C ALA A 11 -37.54 8.84 -15.32
N PRO A 12 -37.94 9.71 -16.28
CA PRO A 12 -38.47 9.25 -17.56
C PRO A 12 -37.46 8.33 -18.26
N ALA A 13 -37.98 7.32 -18.95
CA ALA A 13 -37.23 6.17 -19.50
C ALA A 13 -35.84 6.56 -20.04
N GLY A 14 -34.80 5.92 -19.50
CA GLY A 14 -33.42 6.07 -19.97
C GLY A 14 -32.52 7.04 -19.17
N ALA A 15 -33.00 7.66 -18.09
CA ALA A 15 -32.17 8.54 -17.26
C ALA A 15 -31.26 7.74 -16.31
N ILE A 16 -30.17 7.25 -16.86
CA ILE A 16 -28.94 6.99 -16.12
C ILE A 16 -28.53 8.34 -15.52
N VAL A 17 -28.63 8.51 -14.20
CA VAL A 17 -27.98 9.66 -13.56
C VAL A 17 -26.50 9.31 -13.55
N GLY A 18 -25.75 9.98 -14.42
CA GLY A 18 -24.47 9.52 -14.96
C GLY A 18 -23.43 9.05 -13.94
N PHE A 19 -22.43 8.36 -14.48
CA PHE A 19 -21.22 7.99 -13.75
C PHE A 19 -20.55 9.23 -13.16
N VAL A 20 -20.53 9.31 -11.84
CA VAL A 20 -19.66 10.23 -11.11
C VAL A 20 -18.62 9.35 -10.44
N GLY A 21 -17.64 8.95 -11.24
CA GLY A 21 -16.44 8.33 -10.72
C GLY A 21 -15.30 9.30 -10.93
N PRO A 22 -14.57 9.68 -9.88
CA PRO A 22 -13.32 10.33 -10.11
C PRO A 22 -12.34 9.21 -10.46
N ALA A 23 -12.25 8.92 -11.75
CA ALA A 23 -11.03 8.39 -12.34
C ALA A 23 -9.98 9.50 -12.49
N GLU A 24 -10.10 10.60 -11.74
CA GLU A 24 -9.13 11.68 -11.70
C GLU A 24 -7.91 11.26 -10.89
N ASP A 25 -6.71 11.55 -11.42
CA ASP A 25 -5.44 11.38 -10.70
C ASP A 25 -5.49 12.06 -9.33
N ALA A 26 -6.26 13.15 -9.21
CA ALA A 26 -6.47 13.88 -7.96
C ALA A 26 -6.91 13.00 -6.78
N VAL A 27 -7.68 11.94 -7.01
CA VAL A 27 -8.14 11.06 -5.93
C VAL A 27 -7.06 10.10 -5.47
N VAL A 28 -6.32 9.52 -6.43
CA VAL A 28 -5.20 8.63 -6.12
C VAL A 28 -4.11 9.42 -5.39
N THR A 29 -3.81 10.62 -5.88
CA THR A 29 -2.93 11.57 -5.20
C THR A 29 -3.46 11.95 -3.82
N ALA A 30 -4.75 12.25 -3.67
CA ALA A 30 -5.34 12.56 -2.37
C ALA A 30 -5.29 11.39 -1.38
N LEU A 31 -5.37 10.15 -1.84
CA LEU A 31 -5.21 8.96 -0.99
C LEU A 31 -3.74 8.72 -0.60
N LEU A 32 -2.81 8.96 -1.53
CA LEU A 32 -1.38 8.76 -1.30
C LEU A 32 -0.76 9.87 -0.43
N ASP A 33 -1.11 11.13 -0.70
CA ASP A 33 -0.48 12.33 -0.12
C ASP A 33 -1.39 13.06 0.89
N GLY A 34 -2.68 12.73 0.92
CA GLY A 34 -3.67 13.45 1.72
C GLY A 34 -4.29 14.61 0.96
N THR A 35 -5.32 15.23 1.52
CA THR A 35 -6.03 16.37 0.89
C THR A 35 -5.50 17.73 1.36
N THR A 36 -4.48 17.76 2.21
CA THR A 36 -3.92 19.00 2.80
C THR A 36 -3.02 19.78 1.84
N THR A 37 -2.45 19.12 0.82
CA THR A 37 -1.52 19.73 -0.14
C THR A 37 -2.02 19.70 -1.59
N GLY A 38 -3.26 19.24 -1.82
CA GLY A 38 -3.79 18.96 -3.17
C GLY A 38 -5.15 19.58 -3.46
N THR A 39 -5.61 19.40 -4.70
CA THR A 39 -6.95 19.83 -5.15
C THR A 39 -8.04 19.14 -4.33
N PRO A 40 -9.05 19.87 -3.82
CA PRO A 40 -10.14 19.27 -3.06
C PRO A 40 -10.89 18.24 -3.92
N VAL A 41 -10.84 16.99 -3.48
CA VAL A 41 -11.53 15.87 -4.14
C VAL A 41 -12.98 15.87 -3.68
N LYS A 42 -13.90 15.94 -4.64
CA LYS A 42 -15.33 15.80 -4.38
C LYS A 42 -15.73 14.34 -4.48
N ILE A 43 -16.43 13.87 -3.46
CA ILE A 43 -17.07 12.56 -3.42
C ILE A 43 -18.57 12.75 -3.32
N LEU A 44 -19.32 11.75 -3.77
CA LEU A 44 -20.75 11.73 -3.56
C LEU A 44 -21.07 11.06 -2.23
N HIS A 45 -22.02 11.65 -1.52
CA HIS A 45 -22.53 11.17 -0.25
C HIS A 45 -24.06 11.05 -0.32
N CYS A 46 -24.59 9.94 0.19
CA CYS A 46 -26.03 9.81 0.42
C CYS A 46 -26.43 10.72 1.58
N ASP A 47 -27.52 11.46 1.44
CA ASP A 47 -28.13 12.19 2.54
C ASP A 47 -28.60 11.26 3.68
N GLU A 48 -29.12 10.08 3.32
CA GLU A 48 -29.65 9.08 4.25
C GLU A 48 -29.15 7.66 3.91
N SER A 49 -28.97 6.81 4.94
CA SER A 49 -28.36 5.48 4.81
C SER A 49 -29.27 4.40 4.22
N GLU A 50 -30.59 4.56 4.31
CA GLU A 50 -31.54 3.51 3.89
C GLU A 50 -32.01 3.68 2.44
N ALA A 51 -32.54 4.85 2.10
CA ALA A 51 -33.15 5.07 0.79
C ALA A 51 -32.17 5.68 -0.23
N CYS A 52 -31.17 6.45 0.22
CA CYS A 52 -30.19 7.18 -0.61
C CYS A 52 -30.79 7.74 -1.91
N LEU A 53 -31.91 8.46 -1.80
CA LEU A 53 -32.65 8.97 -2.96
C LEU A 53 -32.16 10.35 -3.41
N ASN A 54 -31.44 11.08 -2.56
CA ASN A 54 -30.78 12.34 -2.93
C ASN A 54 -29.29 12.26 -2.60
N MET A 55 -28.45 12.46 -3.61
CA MET A 55 -27.00 12.48 -3.43
C MET A 55 -26.51 13.92 -3.36
N THR A 56 -25.62 14.17 -2.41
CA THR A 56 -24.96 15.46 -2.21
C THR A 56 -23.47 15.32 -2.48
N GLU A 57 -22.83 16.40 -2.93
CA GLU A 57 -21.38 16.45 -3.04
C GLU A 57 -20.77 16.79 -1.68
N GLN A 58 -19.81 15.99 -1.23
CA GLN A 58 -18.99 16.29 -0.07
C GLN A 58 -17.53 16.37 -0.50
N THR A 59 -16.80 17.35 0.05
CA THR A 59 -15.35 17.39 -0.11
C THR A 59 -14.70 16.36 0.82
N LEU A 60 -13.88 15.49 0.25
CA LEU A 60 -13.07 14.55 1.00
C LEU A 60 -12.04 15.35 1.83
N GLN A 61 -12.08 15.17 3.15
CA GLN A 61 -11.05 15.63 4.07
C GLN A 61 -10.23 14.41 4.47
N ALA A 62 -9.27 14.01 3.64
CA ALA A 62 -8.37 12.92 4.00
C ALA A 62 -7.33 13.42 5.00
N GLY A 63 -7.08 12.64 6.06
CA GLY A 63 -5.99 12.87 7.01
C GLY A 63 -4.60 12.73 6.36
N PRO A 64 -3.52 12.50 7.13
CA PRO A 64 -2.19 12.30 6.55
C PRO A 64 -2.24 11.19 5.50
N GLY A 65 -1.70 11.47 4.31
CA GLY A 65 -1.69 10.53 3.19
C GLY A 65 -1.04 9.19 3.53
N LEU A 66 -1.39 8.16 2.76
CA LEU A 66 -0.89 6.81 2.96
C LEU A 66 0.64 6.75 2.99
N ARG A 67 1.35 7.55 2.18
CA ARG A 67 2.81 7.65 2.18
C ARG A 67 3.36 8.09 3.54
N SER A 68 2.79 9.15 4.11
CA SER A 68 3.22 9.67 5.43
C SER A 68 2.95 8.66 6.54
N LYS A 69 1.77 8.01 6.52
CA LYS A 69 1.42 6.98 7.50
C LYS A 69 2.37 5.78 7.42
N ILE A 70 2.68 5.31 6.22
CA ILE A 70 3.59 4.18 6.01
C ILE A 70 5.02 4.56 6.39
N LYS A 71 5.49 5.76 6.05
CA LYS A 71 6.81 6.24 6.49
C LYS A 71 6.94 6.18 8.01
N GLY A 72 5.94 6.69 8.74
CA GLY A 72 5.92 6.63 10.20
C GLY A 72 5.95 5.20 10.75
N MET A 73 5.25 4.27 10.12
CA MET A 73 5.31 2.84 10.47
C MET A 73 6.69 2.24 10.17
N ILE A 74 7.31 2.53 9.03
CA ILE A 74 8.67 2.05 8.70
C ILE A 74 9.69 2.58 9.70
N ASP A 75 9.62 3.87 10.04
CA ASP A 75 10.50 4.50 11.04
C ASP A 75 10.32 3.85 12.42
N SER A 76 9.07 3.59 12.83
CA SER A 76 8.76 2.89 14.08
C SER A 76 9.27 1.45 14.10
N ILE A 77 9.05 0.68 13.03
CA ILE A 77 9.55 -0.70 12.89
C ILE A 77 11.08 -0.73 12.96
N ASN A 78 11.76 0.18 12.25
CA ASN A 78 13.22 0.28 12.29
C ASN A 78 13.74 0.58 13.70
N SER A 79 13.08 1.49 14.44
CA SER A 79 13.41 1.74 15.85
C SER A 79 13.22 0.49 16.70
N LYS A 80 12.08 -0.19 16.57
CA LYS A 80 11.73 -1.38 17.36
C LYS A 80 12.67 -2.55 17.10
N ILE A 81 13.09 -2.78 15.85
CA ILE A 81 14.11 -3.79 15.51
C ILE A 81 15.43 -3.51 16.25
N ARG A 82 15.84 -2.25 16.35
CA ARG A 82 17.12 -1.89 17.01
C ARG A 82 17.06 -1.99 18.53
N THR A 83 15.91 -1.68 19.11
CA THR A 83 15.70 -1.75 20.56
C THR A 83 15.16 -3.09 21.03
N ASP A 84 15.05 -4.08 20.13
CA ASP A 84 14.43 -5.39 20.37
C ASP A 84 13.02 -5.27 21.00
N ALA A 85 12.26 -4.28 20.54
CA ALA A 85 10.91 -4.01 21.01
C ALA A 85 9.87 -4.71 20.13
N ALA A 86 8.75 -5.12 20.73
CA ALA A 86 7.67 -5.79 20.02
C ALA A 86 6.96 -4.85 19.02
N LEU A 87 6.69 -5.37 17.82
CA LEU A 87 5.87 -4.70 16.82
C LEU A 87 4.40 -4.66 17.25
N ASP A 88 3.71 -3.56 16.96
CA ASP A 88 2.28 -3.45 17.20
C ASP A 88 1.45 -4.11 16.08
N ALA A 89 0.14 -4.23 16.30
CA ALA A 89 -0.75 -4.89 15.35
C ALA A 89 -0.82 -4.19 13.98
N SER A 90 -0.67 -2.86 13.93
CA SER A 90 -0.73 -2.11 12.67
C SER A 90 0.54 -2.31 11.86
N GLU A 91 1.70 -2.34 12.51
CA GLU A 91 2.99 -2.66 11.90
C GLU A 91 3.04 -4.09 11.39
N GLN A 92 2.57 -5.07 12.19
CA GLN A 92 2.48 -6.47 11.76
C GLN A 92 1.56 -6.61 10.55
N GLN A 93 0.41 -5.92 10.56
CA GLN A 93 -0.51 -5.91 9.42
C GLN A 93 0.15 -5.31 8.17
N LEU A 94 0.89 -4.20 8.30
CA LEU A 94 1.63 -3.63 7.18
C LEU A 94 2.60 -4.65 6.57
N LEU A 95 3.37 -5.35 7.41
CA LEU A 95 4.32 -6.38 6.99
C LEU A 95 3.65 -7.58 6.30
N ASN A 96 2.42 -7.92 6.68
CA ASN A 96 1.65 -9.00 6.05
C ASN A 96 0.98 -8.60 4.73
N MET A 97 0.72 -7.30 4.53
CA MET A 97 0.06 -6.80 3.32
C MET A 97 1.03 -6.36 2.23
N THR A 98 2.28 -6.03 2.59
CA THR A 98 3.32 -5.67 1.62
C THR A 98 3.84 -6.89 0.87
N THR A 99 4.13 -6.71 -0.42
CA THR A 99 4.81 -7.73 -1.25
C THR A 99 6.32 -7.73 -1.05
N LEU A 100 6.88 -6.64 -0.52
CA LEU A 100 8.31 -6.51 -0.25
C LEU A 100 8.66 -7.14 1.11
N PRO A 101 9.82 -7.82 1.24
CA PRO A 101 10.30 -8.35 2.51
C PRO A 101 10.84 -7.22 3.42
N LEU A 102 10.01 -6.25 3.75
CA LEU A 102 10.38 -5.01 4.46
C LEU A 102 11.09 -5.31 5.77
N TYR A 103 10.55 -6.23 6.57
CA TYR A 103 11.15 -6.59 7.86
C TYR A 103 12.59 -7.09 7.69
N LYS A 104 12.84 -7.98 6.72
CA LYS A 104 14.18 -8.50 6.45
C LYS A 104 15.13 -7.38 6.04
N MET A 105 14.69 -6.49 5.15
CA MET A 105 15.51 -5.36 4.69
C MET A 105 15.89 -4.43 5.85
N LEU A 106 14.93 -4.08 6.72
CA LEU A 106 15.16 -3.27 7.91
C LEU A 106 16.10 -3.98 8.91
N ALA A 107 15.88 -5.28 9.15
CA ALA A 107 16.71 -6.08 10.06
C ALA A 107 18.16 -6.20 9.58
N VAL A 108 18.39 -6.45 8.29
CA VAL A 108 19.75 -6.52 7.71
C VAL A 108 20.49 -5.19 7.90
N GLN A 109 19.83 -4.05 7.70
CA GLN A 109 20.47 -2.76 7.92
C GLN A 109 20.77 -2.49 9.40
N ALA A 110 19.84 -2.84 10.29
CA ALA A 110 20.05 -2.72 11.72
C ALA A 110 21.25 -3.56 12.19
N MET A 111 21.39 -4.81 11.70
CA MET A 111 22.54 -5.68 11.98
C MET A 111 23.85 -5.14 11.38
N ALA A 112 23.79 -4.50 10.22
CA ALA A 112 24.94 -3.81 9.63
C ALA A 112 25.31 -2.51 10.34
N HIS A 113 24.65 -2.17 11.47
CA HIS A 113 24.75 -0.90 12.16
C HIS A 113 24.54 0.32 11.24
N GLN A 114 23.79 0.13 10.15
CA GLN A 114 23.47 1.17 9.18
C GLN A 114 22.04 1.67 9.41
N ASN A 115 21.77 2.89 8.97
CA ASN A 115 20.43 3.44 8.92
C ASN A 115 20.05 3.63 7.46
N PHE A 116 18.78 3.40 7.15
CA PHE A 116 18.19 3.98 5.97
C PHE A 116 18.30 5.50 6.09
N ALA A 117 18.81 6.14 5.04
CA ALA A 117 18.70 7.59 4.94
C ALA A 117 17.22 7.98 4.81
N ASP A 118 16.85 9.18 5.26
CA ASP A 118 15.44 9.62 5.21
C ASP A 118 14.84 9.54 3.80
N GLY A 119 15.64 9.82 2.77
CA GLY A 119 15.25 9.64 1.37
C GLY A 119 14.99 8.18 0.97
N GLU A 120 15.74 7.21 1.53
CA GLU A 120 15.51 5.79 1.28
C GLU A 120 14.26 5.29 2.00
N THR A 121 14.01 5.75 3.23
CA THR A 121 12.77 5.48 3.96
C THR A 121 11.57 6.08 3.20
N SER A 122 11.69 7.30 2.69
CA SER A 122 10.65 7.93 1.87
C SER A 122 10.38 7.15 0.58
N ALA A 123 11.43 6.67 -0.09
CA ALA A 123 11.29 5.83 -1.28
C ALA A 123 10.60 4.50 -0.96
N LEU A 124 11.01 3.82 0.12
CA LEU A 124 10.33 2.61 0.60
C LEU A 124 8.86 2.87 0.93
N ALA A 125 8.56 3.98 1.62
CA ALA A 125 7.20 4.35 1.96
C ALA A 125 6.35 4.61 0.71
N GLU A 126 6.93 5.27 -0.30
CA GLU A 126 6.27 5.48 -1.59
C GLU A 126 5.96 4.16 -2.31
N ILE A 127 6.94 3.26 -2.42
CA ILE A 127 6.76 1.96 -3.06
C ILE A 127 5.67 1.15 -2.36
N VAL A 128 5.74 1.07 -1.03
CA VAL A 128 4.80 0.28 -0.22
C VAL A 128 3.41 0.91 -0.26
N ALA A 129 3.30 2.25 -0.25
CA ALA A 129 2.02 2.94 -0.39
C ALA A 129 1.33 2.64 -1.72
N VAL A 130 2.09 2.67 -2.82
CA VAL A 130 1.57 2.36 -4.15
C VAL A 130 1.13 0.90 -4.22
N ASN A 131 1.98 -0.05 -3.82
CA ASN A 131 1.64 -1.48 -3.85
C ASN A 131 0.42 -1.80 -2.99
N LEU A 132 0.34 -1.22 -1.79
CA LEU A 132 -0.77 -1.41 -0.88
C LEU A 132 -2.07 -0.82 -1.45
N LEU A 133 -2.00 0.38 -2.03
CA LEU A 133 -3.15 1.01 -2.67
C LEU A 133 -3.64 0.18 -3.86
N SER A 134 -2.72 -0.35 -4.69
CA SER A 134 -3.06 -1.28 -5.77
C SER A 134 -3.75 -2.53 -5.28
N SER A 135 -3.20 -3.20 -4.28
CA SER A 135 -3.83 -4.39 -3.70
C SER A 135 -5.22 -4.09 -3.09
N MET A 136 -5.38 -2.96 -2.41
CA MET A 136 -6.67 -2.54 -1.85
C MET A 136 -7.70 -2.27 -2.95
N ILE A 137 -7.30 -1.59 -4.02
CA ILE A 137 -8.19 -1.27 -5.15
C ILE A 137 -8.60 -2.54 -5.90
N GLU A 138 -7.67 -3.47 -6.14
CA GLU A 138 -7.97 -4.77 -6.74
C GLU A 138 -8.93 -5.58 -5.86
N ASN A 139 -8.68 -5.68 -4.56
CA ASN A 139 -9.56 -6.39 -3.64
C ASN A 139 -10.98 -5.79 -3.60
N MET A 140 -11.08 -4.45 -3.64
CA MET A 140 -12.36 -3.75 -3.72
C MET A 140 -13.08 -4.03 -5.04
N LEU A 141 -12.37 -3.97 -6.17
CA LEU A 141 -12.90 -4.28 -7.50
C LEU A 141 -13.40 -5.73 -7.58
N ASP A 142 -12.71 -6.67 -6.94
CA ASP A 142 -13.11 -8.08 -6.88
C ASP A 142 -14.34 -8.30 -6.01
N ARG A 143 -14.42 -7.65 -4.85
CA ARG A 143 -15.62 -7.67 -4.00
C ARG A 143 -16.83 -7.11 -4.72
N ILE A 144 -16.67 -6.00 -5.44
CA ILE A 144 -17.72 -5.42 -6.27
C ILE A 144 -18.12 -6.43 -7.34
N SER A 145 -17.16 -6.99 -8.08
CA SER A 145 -17.41 -8.01 -9.10
C SER A 145 -18.18 -9.22 -8.56
N GLN A 146 -17.91 -9.67 -7.33
CA GLN A 146 -18.60 -10.81 -6.70
C GLN A 146 -20.01 -10.43 -6.22
N SER A 147 -20.19 -9.21 -5.69
CA SER A 147 -21.50 -8.71 -5.23
C SER A 147 -22.52 -8.54 -6.37
N THR A 148 -22.05 -8.43 -7.61
CA THR A 148 -22.90 -8.26 -8.81
C THR A 148 -23.82 -9.44 -9.09
N VAL A 149 -23.49 -10.64 -8.60
CA VAL A 149 -24.24 -11.88 -8.89
C VAL A 149 -25.65 -11.84 -8.28
N GLN A 150 -25.89 -10.97 -7.28
CA GLN A 150 -27.19 -10.83 -6.62
C GLN A 150 -28.03 -9.64 -7.07
N VAL A 151 -27.44 -8.68 -7.81
CA VAL A 151 -28.22 -7.59 -8.40
C VAL A 151 -28.83 -8.14 -9.69
N GLN A 152 -30.08 -8.60 -9.63
CA GLN A 152 -30.89 -8.76 -10.85
C GLN A 152 -31.10 -7.35 -11.41
N PRO A 153 -30.38 -6.95 -12.48
CA PRO A 153 -30.65 -5.65 -13.04
C PRO A 153 -32.04 -5.74 -13.64
N ALA A 154 -32.91 -4.78 -13.30
CA ALA A 154 -34.25 -4.69 -13.88
C ALA A 154 -34.22 -4.60 -15.42
N ASP A 155 -33.04 -4.30 -15.99
CA ASP A 155 -32.74 -4.20 -17.42
C ASP A 155 -31.38 -4.87 -17.75
N ALA A 156 -31.38 -5.82 -18.68
CA ALA A 156 -30.18 -6.56 -19.10
C ALA A 156 -29.12 -5.68 -19.79
N GLU A 157 -29.54 -4.58 -20.42
CA GLU A 157 -28.65 -3.62 -21.09
C GLU A 157 -27.85 -2.80 -20.06
N MET A 158 -28.54 -2.36 -19.00
CA MET A 158 -27.95 -1.64 -17.88
C MET A 158 -26.90 -2.46 -17.14
N GLY A 159 -27.18 -3.75 -16.92
CA GLY A 159 -26.22 -4.68 -16.33
C GLY A 159 -24.96 -4.86 -17.19
N LYS A 160 -25.10 -4.84 -18.53
CA LYS A 160 -23.97 -4.94 -19.45
C LYS A 160 -23.11 -3.67 -19.43
N MET A 161 -23.73 -2.51 -19.55
CA MET A 161 -23.02 -1.22 -19.54
C MET A 161 -22.18 -1.04 -18.27
N TRP A 162 -22.72 -1.39 -17.10
CA TRP A 162 -21.96 -1.31 -15.85
C TRP A 162 -20.77 -2.29 -15.80
N ARG A 163 -20.93 -3.53 -16.29
CA ARG A 163 -19.83 -4.49 -16.36
C ARG A 163 -18.72 -4.01 -17.30
N ASP A 164 -19.08 -3.43 -18.44
CA ASP A 164 -18.12 -2.86 -19.39
C ASP A 164 -17.36 -1.68 -18.76
N GLN A 165 -18.05 -0.82 -18.01
CA GLN A 165 -17.44 0.29 -17.26
C GLN A 165 -16.52 -0.19 -16.12
N LEU A 166 -16.89 -1.27 -15.41
CA LEU A 166 -16.05 -1.89 -14.39
C LEU A 166 -14.76 -2.46 -14.99
N ALA A 167 -14.86 -3.10 -16.16
CA ALA A 167 -13.71 -3.62 -16.90
C ALA A 167 -12.79 -2.50 -17.40
N GLU A 168 -13.36 -1.37 -17.84
CA GLU A 168 -12.60 -0.20 -18.24
C GLU A 168 -11.86 0.43 -17.04
N ALA A 169 -12.53 0.57 -15.89
CA ALA A 169 -11.91 1.07 -14.66
C ALA A 169 -10.74 0.19 -14.22
N ARG A 170 -10.88 -1.14 -14.30
CA ARG A 170 -9.79 -2.11 -14.06
C ARG A 170 -8.62 -1.87 -15.02
N THR A 171 -8.89 -1.71 -16.31
CA THR A 171 -7.86 -1.48 -17.33
C THR A 171 -7.11 -0.18 -17.10
N ARG A 172 -7.82 0.92 -16.83
CA ARG A 172 -7.21 2.22 -16.52
C ARG A 172 -6.37 2.17 -15.25
N TYR A 173 -6.80 1.41 -14.25
CA TYR A 173 -6.02 1.20 -13.02
C TYR A 173 -4.74 0.41 -13.29
N ALA A 174 -4.83 -0.72 -13.99
CA ALA A 174 -3.68 -1.54 -14.36
C ALA A 174 -2.67 -0.75 -15.22
N GLN A 175 -3.14 0.09 -16.14
CA GLN A 175 -2.27 0.98 -16.93
C GLN A 175 -1.54 2.03 -16.08
N ARG A 176 -2.15 2.49 -14.98
CA ARG A 176 -1.50 3.41 -14.02
C ARG A 176 -0.47 2.71 -13.16
N ASP A 177 -0.77 1.50 -12.68
CA ASP A 177 0.19 0.65 -11.98
C ASP A 177 1.47 0.44 -12.83
N ILE A 178 1.28 0.29 -14.16
CA ILE A 178 2.40 0.23 -15.12
C ILE A 178 3.20 1.55 -15.20
N LYS A 179 2.58 2.72 -15.11
CA LYS A 179 3.30 4.01 -15.09
C LYS A 179 4.02 4.27 -13.78
N LEU A 180 3.55 3.71 -12.67
CA LEU A 180 4.22 3.80 -11.37
C LEU A 180 5.46 2.89 -11.28
N LYS A 181 5.75 2.06 -12.29
CA LYS A 181 6.93 1.18 -12.39
C LYS A 181 8.29 1.89 -12.38
N ASP A 182 8.38 3.22 -12.45
CA ASP A 182 9.64 3.91 -12.12
C ASP A 182 10.09 3.60 -10.67
N THR A 183 9.13 3.32 -9.78
CA THR A 183 9.41 2.81 -8.42
C THR A 183 10.02 1.40 -8.41
N LEU A 184 9.90 0.61 -9.48
CA LEU A 184 10.44 -0.74 -9.57
C LEU A 184 11.98 -0.73 -9.65
N ASN A 185 12.57 0.23 -10.38
CA ASN A 185 14.03 0.38 -10.43
C ASN A 185 14.60 0.77 -9.07
N GLN A 186 13.91 1.67 -8.34
CA GLN A 186 14.28 2.04 -6.98
C GLN A 186 14.13 0.85 -6.02
N THR A 187 13.05 0.08 -6.17
CA THR A 187 12.83 -1.16 -5.40
C THR A 187 13.95 -2.15 -5.60
N ILE A 188 14.34 -2.42 -6.86
CA ILE A 188 15.46 -3.32 -7.20
C ILE A 188 16.76 -2.81 -6.58
N ALA A 189 17.04 -1.50 -6.65
CA ALA A 189 18.24 -0.92 -6.06
C ALA A 189 18.29 -1.15 -4.54
N LEU A 190 17.17 -0.94 -3.83
CA LEU A 190 17.08 -1.14 -2.39
C LEU A 190 17.19 -2.63 -2.00
N ILE A 191 16.57 -3.53 -2.76
CA ILE A 191 16.71 -4.98 -2.57
C ILE A 191 18.16 -5.41 -2.79
N ASN A 192 18.80 -4.97 -3.87
CA ASN A 192 20.20 -5.30 -4.16
C ASN A 192 21.15 -4.80 -3.07
N LYS A 193 20.92 -3.58 -2.55
CA LYS A 193 21.66 -3.05 -1.39
C LYS A 193 21.47 -3.97 -0.18
N SER A 194 20.25 -4.40 0.12
CA SER A 194 19.99 -5.33 1.23
C SER A 194 20.70 -6.67 1.05
N VAL A 195 20.69 -7.25 -0.16
CA VAL A 195 21.36 -8.52 -0.46
C VAL A 195 22.89 -8.39 -0.35
N MET A 196 23.45 -7.27 -0.80
CA MET A 196 24.88 -6.97 -0.66
C MET A 196 25.30 -6.82 0.81
N LEU A 197 24.49 -6.13 1.61
CA LEU A 197 24.73 -5.99 3.05
C LEU A 197 24.65 -7.35 3.74
N GLU A 198 23.65 -8.17 3.41
CA GLU A 198 23.49 -9.52 3.93
C GLU A 198 24.70 -10.41 3.61
N SER A 199 25.19 -10.42 2.37
CA SER A 199 26.37 -11.22 2.00
C SER A 199 27.64 -10.75 2.70
N THR A 200 27.81 -9.44 2.88
CA THR A 200 28.95 -8.87 3.64
C THR A 200 28.88 -9.26 5.11
N LEU A 201 27.69 -9.22 5.71
CA LEU A 201 27.46 -9.67 7.09
C LEU A 201 27.73 -11.16 7.25
N GLN A 202 27.24 -12.00 6.34
CA GLN A 202 27.50 -13.44 6.35
C GLN A 202 29.01 -13.74 6.25
N ASN A 203 29.72 -13.03 5.38
CA ASN A 203 31.16 -13.19 5.18
C ASN A 203 32.02 -12.63 6.32
N SER A 204 31.52 -11.67 7.10
CA SER A 204 32.27 -11.10 8.23
C SER A 204 31.96 -11.81 9.55
N MET A 205 30.70 -12.20 9.78
CA MET A 205 30.32 -12.98 10.97
C MET A 205 30.93 -14.38 10.95
N SER A 206 30.90 -15.10 9.83
CA SER A 206 31.42 -16.49 9.78
C SER A 206 32.88 -16.61 10.26
N PRO A 207 33.84 -15.81 9.74
CA PRO A 207 35.23 -15.88 10.16
C PRO A 207 35.48 -15.29 11.54
N ALA A 208 34.88 -14.15 11.88
CA ALA A 208 35.08 -13.49 13.18
C ALA A 208 34.45 -14.27 14.33
N MET A 209 33.27 -14.85 14.12
CA MET A 209 32.59 -15.69 15.11
C MET A 209 33.31 -17.04 15.26
N SER A 210 33.80 -17.64 14.17
CA SER A 210 34.66 -18.83 14.27
C SER A 210 35.96 -18.53 15.04
N ALA A 211 36.59 -17.39 14.77
CA ALA A 211 37.80 -16.96 15.49
C ALA A 211 37.53 -16.66 16.98
N SER A 212 36.42 -16.00 17.32
CA SER A 212 36.07 -15.73 18.71
C SER A 212 35.66 -16.98 19.48
N LEU A 213 34.95 -17.92 18.85
CA LEU A 213 34.64 -19.22 19.43
C LEU A 213 35.92 -20.06 19.64
N ASN A 214 36.87 -20.03 18.70
CA ASN A 214 38.15 -20.72 18.85
C ASN A 214 39.04 -20.06 19.91
N PHE A 215 39.03 -18.73 20.01
CA PHE A 215 39.74 -17.99 21.06
C PHE A 215 39.14 -18.28 22.44
N SER A 216 37.82 -18.26 22.58
CA SER A 216 37.11 -18.64 23.81
C SER A 216 37.39 -20.09 24.22
N ARG A 217 37.39 -21.03 23.26
CA ARG A 217 37.78 -22.42 23.51
C ARG A 217 39.26 -22.55 23.90
N GLY A 218 40.15 -21.78 23.29
CA GLY A 218 41.57 -21.71 23.66
C GLY A 218 41.79 -21.20 25.08
N LEU A 219 41.14 -20.09 25.45
CA LEU A 219 41.15 -19.54 26.82
C LEU A 219 40.61 -20.53 27.85
N SER A 220 39.49 -21.20 27.53
CA SER A 220 38.91 -22.25 28.38
C SER A 220 39.87 -23.43 28.58
N ALA A 221 40.58 -23.84 27.53
CA ALA A 221 41.59 -24.91 27.58
C ALA A 221 42.85 -24.50 28.36
N GLN A 222 43.12 -23.20 28.51
CA GLN A 222 44.24 -22.65 29.28
C GLN A 222 43.85 -22.20 30.70
N GLY A 223 42.59 -22.41 31.12
CA GLY A 223 42.14 -22.13 32.49
C GLY A 223 42.05 -20.65 32.85
N LEU A 224 41.99 -19.77 31.85
CA LEU A 224 41.85 -18.33 32.03
C LEU A 224 40.40 -17.94 31.72
N ASN A 225 39.57 -17.86 32.77
CA ASN A 225 38.24 -17.23 32.72
C ASN A 225 38.30 -15.82 33.30
#